data_AF-A0A2S6BZN4-F1
#
_entry.id   AF-A0A2S6BZN4-F1
#
_cell.length_a   1.000
_cell.length_b   1.000
_cell.length_c   1.000
_cell.angle_alpha   90.00
_cell.angle_beta   90.00
_cell.angle_gamma   90.00
#
_symmetry.space_group_name_H-M   'P 1'
#
loop_
_entity.id
_entity.type
_entity.pdbx_description
1 polymer ?
#
loop_
_entity_poly.entity_id
_entity_poly.type
_entity_poly.pdbx_seq_one_letter_code
_entity_poly.pdbx_strand_id
1 'polypeptide(L)'
;MTDSTTSDQGPTWAGFLDLSPELRNRVCEHALISSAPLWVSSRPTASGQKFKVWHFDAVCPSLLASCRQVNQEATAVLYGANTFTFYFYDMCDTTEPVFRALGDSREYIRSFETMPGTMEILLHTIGDSRRHIRSVVLESFGCPAKEKSWARLAQASGLKEVVVQIREKDLTQHGMATLIACVGQLSPTSLDLCEGVRLEVVKGLDSQGVTDENSSEEFKQELRIRYA
;
A
#
# COMPACT_ATOMS: atom_id res chain seq x y z
N MET A 1 19.29 42.04 -53.83
CA MET A 1 17.93 41.50 -53.57
C MET A 1 18.12 40.25 -52.73
N THR A 2 17.95 40.37 -51.43
CA THR A 2 18.12 39.28 -50.46
C THR A 2 16.77 39.06 -49.79
N ASP A 3 16.05 38.05 -50.28
CA ASP A 3 14.77 37.64 -49.74
C ASP A 3 14.95 37.17 -48.29
N SER A 4 14.38 37.94 -47.38
CA SER A 4 14.35 37.62 -45.95
C SER A 4 13.10 36.77 -45.72
N THR A 5 13.22 35.45 -45.95
CA THR A 5 12.22 34.47 -45.50
C THR A 5 12.16 34.50 -43.98
N THR A 6 11.21 35.25 -43.45
CA THR A 6 10.76 35.19 -42.06
C THR A 6 10.04 33.87 -41.90
N SER A 7 10.76 32.86 -41.41
CA SER A 7 10.16 31.58 -41.02
C SER A 7 9.30 31.83 -39.78
N ASP A 8 7.99 31.88 -40.01
CA ASP A 8 6.95 31.89 -39.01
C ASP A 8 7.00 30.55 -38.26
N GLN A 9 7.88 30.45 -37.27
CA GLN A 9 7.90 29.32 -36.35
C GLN A 9 6.68 29.47 -35.46
N GLY A 10 5.63 28.71 -35.78
CA GLY A 10 4.45 28.59 -34.93
C GLY A 10 4.82 28.27 -33.49
N PRO A 11 3.91 28.52 -32.53
CA PRO A 11 4.21 28.40 -31.11
C PRO A 11 4.81 27.02 -30.81
N THR A 12 6.06 27.01 -30.36
CA THR A 12 6.72 25.81 -29.84
C THR A 12 5.96 25.40 -28.59
N TRP A 13 5.16 24.35 -28.72
CA TRP A 13 4.48 23.74 -27.58
C TRP A 13 5.56 23.29 -26.59
N ALA A 14 5.55 23.89 -25.38
CA ALA A 14 6.43 23.46 -24.31
C ALA A 14 6.13 21.98 -24.00
N GLY A 15 7.15 21.14 -24.08
CA GLY A 15 7.07 19.73 -23.72
C GLY A 15 6.94 19.56 -22.21
N PHE A 16 6.57 18.35 -21.78
CA PHE A 16 6.44 18.04 -20.35
C PHE A 16 7.73 18.33 -19.55
N LEU A 17 8.90 18.08 -20.14
CA LEU A 17 10.19 18.32 -19.51
C LEU A 17 10.61 19.79 -19.50
N ASP A 18 9.94 20.65 -20.26
CA ASP A 18 10.14 22.11 -20.22
C ASP A 18 9.40 22.76 -19.03
N LEU A 19 8.50 22.02 -18.38
CA LEU A 19 7.86 22.44 -17.13
C LEU A 19 8.87 22.44 -15.98
N SER A 20 8.67 23.33 -14.99
CA SER A 20 9.46 23.30 -13.77
C SER A 20 9.24 21.98 -12.99
N PRO A 21 10.20 21.54 -12.16
CA PRO A 21 10.05 20.32 -11.35
C PRO A 21 8.77 20.32 -10.51
N GLU A 22 8.35 21.46 -9.97
CA GLU A 22 7.15 21.60 -9.16
C GLU A 22 5.90 21.31 -10.00
N LEU A 23 5.82 21.83 -11.23
CA LEU A 23 4.69 21.58 -12.12
C LEU A 23 4.64 20.13 -12.59
N ARG A 24 5.79 19.52 -12.89
CA ARG A 24 5.86 18.09 -13.22
C ARG A 24 5.37 17.22 -12.07
N ASN A 25 5.79 17.53 -10.85
CA ASN A 25 5.32 16.83 -9.65
C ASN A 25 3.81 16.96 -9.48
N ARG A 26 3.22 18.15 -9.70
CA ARG A 26 1.76 18.32 -9.67
C ARG A 26 1.04 17.47 -10.72
N VAL A 27 1.58 17.38 -11.93
CA VAL A 27 1.02 16.50 -12.97
C VAL A 27 1.12 15.03 -12.54
N CYS A 28 2.27 14.60 -12.01
CA CYS A 28 2.44 13.26 -11.47
C CYS A 28 1.47 12.96 -10.31
N GLU A 29 1.27 13.90 -9.38
CA GLU A 29 0.32 13.77 -8.28
C GLU A 29 -1.10 13.54 -8.82
N HIS A 30 -1.55 14.38 -9.75
CA HIS A 30 -2.89 14.24 -10.36
C HIS A 30 -3.05 12.95 -11.17
N ALA A 31 -1.98 12.46 -11.81
CA ALA A 31 -2.04 11.28 -12.67
C ALA A 31 -1.85 9.95 -11.92
N LEU A 32 -1.21 9.96 -10.75
CA LEU A 32 -0.73 8.75 -10.07
C LEU A 32 -1.30 8.55 -8.67
N ILE A 33 -1.91 9.56 -8.05
CA ILE A 33 -2.52 9.43 -6.73
C ILE A 33 -3.98 9.03 -6.89
N SER A 34 -4.31 7.88 -6.32
CA SER A 34 -5.65 7.32 -6.20
C SER A 34 -6.20 7.63 -4.82
N SER A 35 -7.49 7.93 -4.76
CA SER A 35 -8.20 8.10 -3.48
C SER A 35 -8.55 6.75 -2.85
N ALA A 36 -8.73 5.72 -3.69
CA ALA A 36 -8.95 4.35 -3.29
C ALA A 36 -7.62 3.55 -3.26
N PRO A 37 -7.53 2.47 -2.44
CA PRO A 37 -6.40 1.57 -2.47
C PRO A 37 -6.16 0.96 -3.87
N LEU A 38 -4.88 0.83 -4.25
CA LEU A 38 -4.45 0.21 -5.50
C LEU A 38 -4.29 -1.30 -5.31
N TRP A 39 -5.01 -2.08 -6.10
CA TRP A 39 -5.05 -3.52 -5.94
C TRP A 39 -3.93 -4.17 -6.73
N VAL A 40 -2.97 -4.77 -6.04
CA VAL A 40 -1.87 -5.49 -6.66
C VAL A 40 -2.20 -6.97 -6.65
N SER A 41 -2.43 -7.52 -7.85
CA SER A 41 -2.61 -8.95 -8.03
C SER A 41 -1.47 -9.53 -8.85
N SER A 42 -1.10 -10.76 -8.52
CA SER A 42 -0.24 -11.54 -9.37
C SER A 42 -1.06 -12.56 -10.16
N ARG A 43 -0.74 -12.72 -11.44
CA ARG A 43 -1.29 -13.80 -12.26
C ARG A 43 -0.14 -14.64 -12.82
N PRO A 44 -0.16 -15.96 -12.62
CA PRO A 44 0.76 -16.85 -13.32
C PRO A 44 0.46 -16.77 -14.82
N THR A 45 1.51 -16.76 -15.64
CA THR A 45 1.42 -16.81 -17.11
C THR A 45 2.39 -17.84 -17.65
N ALA A 46 2.20 -18.28 -18.89
CA ALA A 46 3.09 -19.26 -19.53
C ALA A 46 4.57 -18.78 -19.60
N SER A 47 4.80 -17.46 -19.63
CA SER A 47 6.13 -16.85 -19.66
C SER A 47 6.69 -16.50 -18.27
N GLY A 48 6.10 -17.03 -17.20
CA GLY A 48 6.42 -16.65 -15.82
C GLY A 48 5.32 -15.80 -15.18
N GLN A 49 5.66 -14.94 -14.23
CA GLN A 49 4.65 -14.24 -13.44
C GLN A 49 4.44 -12.81 -13.97
N LYS A 50 3.19 -12.43 -14.25
CA LYS A 50 2.82 -11.05 -14.60
C LYS A 50 2.06 -10.42 -13.45
N PHE A 51 2.38 -9.17 -13.18
CA PHE A 51 1.68 -8.37 -12.19
C PHE A 51 0.70 -7.46 -12.88
N LYS A 52 -0.50 -7.41 -12.33
CA LYS A 52 -1.50 -6.44 -12.75
C LYS A 52 -1.91 -5.64 -11.54
N VAL A 53 -1.59 -4.35 -11.62
CA VAL A 53 -2.16 -3.33 -10.74
C VAL A 53 -3.54 -3.01 -11.31
N TRP A 54 -4.57 -3.27 -10.51
CA TRP A 54 -5.93 -2.88 -10.78
C TRP A 54 -6.23 -1.63 -9.96
N HIS A 55 -6.97 -0.73 -10.56
CA HIS A 55 -7.42 0.49 -9.93
C HIS A 55 -8.85 0.77 -10.41
N PHE A 56 -9.67 1.33 -9.55
CA PHE A 56 -11.00 1.81 -9.91
C PHE A 56 -10.97 3.27 -10.39
N ASP A 57 -9.97 4.05 -9.94
CA ASP A 57 -9.74 5.44 -10.34
C ASP A 57 -8.93 5.54 -11.64
N ALA A 58 -8.90 6.69 -12.32
CA ALA A 58 -8.12 6.86 -13.56
C ALA A 58 -6.62 7.09 -13.27
N VAL A 59 -5.93 6.08 -12.74
CA VAL A 59 -4.47 6.13 -12.55
C VAL A 59 -3.77 5.88 -13.89
N CYS A 60 -2.71 6.63 -14.19
CA CYS A 60 -1.96 6.55 -15.44
C CYS A 60 -0.56 5.94 -15.23
N PRO A 61 -0.43 4.63 -14.91
CA PRO A 61 0.87 4.01 -14.69
C PRO A 61 1.76 4.02 -15.95
N SER A 62 1.18 4.20 -17.13
CA SER A 62 1.93 4.38 -18.39
C SER A 62 2.86 5.59 -18.37
N LEU A 63 2.63 6.58 -17.49
CA LEU A 63 3.53 7.71 -17.29
C LEU A 63 4.93 7.25 -16.87
N LEU A 64 5.03 6.17 -16.10
CA LEU A 64 6.29 5.57 -15.69
C LEU A 64 7.11 5.00 -16.85
N ALA A 65 6.47 4.72 -17.99
CA ALA A 65 7.11 4.16 -19.17
C ALA A 65 7.60 5.23 -20.18
N SER A 66 7.41 6.52 -19.87
CA SER A 66 7.73 7.61 -20.79
C SER A 66 9.25 7.82 -20.99
N CYS A 67 9.96 8.22 -19.94
CA CYS A 67 11.42 8.34 -19.94
C CYS A 67 12.01 8.13 -18.53
N ARG A 68 13.34 7.98 -18.45
CA ARG A 68 14.03 7.69 -17.18
C ARG A 68 13.81 8.77 -16.11
N GLN A 69 13.83 10.04 -16.48
CA GLN A 69 13.65 11.14 -15.53
C GLN A 69 12.22 11.13 -14.95
N VAL A 70 11.21 11.05 -15.82
CA VAL A 70 9.81 10.96 -15.38
C VAL A 70 9.59 9.71 -14.55
N ASN A 71 10.15 8.57 -14.95
CA ASN A 71 10.08 7.34 -14.18
C ASN A 71 10.59 7.54 -12.73
N GLN A 72 11.74 8.20 -12.55
CA GLN A 72 12.30 8.46 -11.21
C GLN A 72 11.41 9.39 -10.38
N GLU A 73 10.94 10.49 -10.95
CA GLU A 73 10.06 11.46 -10.27
C GLU A 73 8.70 10.82 -9.91
N ALA A 74 8.08 10.14 -10.88
CA ALA A 74 6.76 9.53 -10.76
C ALA A 74 6.73 8.29 -9.85
N THR A 75 7.81 7.51 -9.79
CA THR A 75 7.88 6.30 -8.94
C THR A 75 7.70 6.67 -7.47
N ALA A 76 8.39 7.71 -7.00
CA ALA A 76 8.26 8.16 -5.62
C ALA A 76 6.84 8.63 -5.30
N VAL A 77 6.17 9.31 -6.24
CA VAL A 77 4.77 9.75 -6.09
C VAL A 77 3.82 8.55 -6.03
N LEU A 78 3.90 7.64 -7.01
CA LEU A 78 3.00 6.48 -7.07
C LEU A 78 3.12 5.62 -5.81
N TYR A 79 4.33 5.22 -5.42
CA TYR A 79 4.50 4.30 -4.30
C TYR A 79 4.44 5.00 -2.93
N GLY A 80 4.76 6.29 -2.87
CA GLY A 80 4.82 7.08 -1.64
C GLY A 80 3.48 7.61 -1.15
N ALA A 81 2.58 7.95 -2.08
CA ALA A 81 1.31 8.61 -1.76
C ALA A 81 0.10 7.69 -1.80
N ASN A 82 0.21 6.50 -2.40
CA ASN A 82 -0.90 5.54 -2.50
C ASN A 82 -0.86 4.48 -1.42
N THR A 83 -2.04 3.95 -1.11
CA THR A 83 -2.22 2.71 -0.35
C THR A 83 -2.32 1.54 -1.33
N PHE A 84 -1.61 0.44 -1.05
CA PHE A 84 -1.63 -0.76 -1.91
C PHE A 84 -2.28 -1.94 -1.20
N THR A 85 -3.31 -2.54 -1.80
CA THR A 85 -3.92 -3.77 -1.30
C THR A 85 -3.36 -4.95 -2.07
N PHE A 86 -2.67 -5.86 -1.39
CA PHE A 86 -2.07 -7.02 -2.02
C PHE A 86 -2.97 -8.25 -1.92
N TYR A 87 -3.44 -8.73 -3.08
CA TYR A 87 -4.26 -9.93 -3.20
C TYR A 87 -3.45 -11.07 -3.81
N PHE A 88 -3.15 -12.08 -2.99
CA PHE A 88 -2.47 -13.30 -3.40
C PHE A 88 -3.45 -14.47 -3.32
N TYR A 89 -3.90 -14.95 -4.47
CA TYR A 89 -4.87 -16.06 -4.55
C TYR A 89 -4.27 -17.43 -4.26
N ASP A 90 -2.94 -17.56 -4.41
CA ASP A 90 -2.22 -18.79 -4.11
C ASP A 90 -1.30 -18.56 -2.91
N MET A 91 -1.61 -19.21 -1.79
CA MET A 91 -0.74 -19.30 -0.61
C MET A 91 0.53 -20.14 -0.90
N CYS A 92 0.57 -20.81 -2.06
CA CYS A 92 1.67 -21.65 -2.50
C CYS A 92 2.77 -20.81 -3.18
N ASP A 93 3.77 -20.43 -2.39
CA ASP A 93 5.17 -20.18 -2.78
C ASP A 93 5.60 -19.06 -3.74
N THR A 94 4.73 -18.21 -4.31
CA THR A 94 5.24 -17.19 -5.26
C THR A 94 4.69 -15.78 -5.08
N THR A 95 4.82 -15.27 -3.87
CA THR A 95 4.65 -13.85 -3.57
C THR A 95 5.96 -13.05 -3.71
N GLU A 96 7.10 -13.70 -3.52
CA GLU A 96 8.43 -13.14 -3.75
C GLU A 96 8.56 -12.41 -5.10
N PRO A 97 7.94 -12.89 -6.20
CA PRO A 97 8.01 -12.22 -7.49
C PRO A 97 7.34 -10.84 -7.54
N VAL A 98 6.24 -10.59 -6.78
CA VAL A 98 5.61 -9.24 -6.73
C VAL A 98 6.62 -8.24 -6.23
N PHE A 99 7.25 -8.55 -5.10
CA PHE A 99 8.16 -7.62 -4.45
C PHE A 99 9.52 -7.56 -5.15
N ARG A 100 9.96 -8.64 -5.80
CA ARG A 100 11.10 -8.59 -6.71
C ARG A 100 10.84 -7.66 -7.89
N ALA A 101 9.60 -7.65 -8.41
CA ALA A 101 9.22 -6.72 -9.47
C ALA A 101 9.12 -5.26 -9.00
N LEU A 102 8.78 -5.02 -7.72
CA LEU A 102 8.87 -3.69 -7.13
C LEU A 102 10.31 -3.17 -7.06
N GLY A 103 11.29 -4.07 -6.91
CA GLY A 103 12.71 -3.72 -6.87
C GLY A 103 13.01 -2.72 -5.77
N ASP A 104 13.72 -1.65 -6.12
CA ASP A 104 14.04 -0.57 -5.18
C ASP A 104 12.82 0.30 -4.83
N SER A 105 11.76 0.27 -5.65
CA SER A 105 10.55 1.07 -5.43
C SER A 105 9.83 0.75 -4.12
N ARG A 106 10.11 -0.42 -3.53
CA ARG A 106 9.61 -0.82 -2.21
C ARG A 106 9.98 0.15 -1.09
N GLU A 107 11.04 0.95 -1.24
CA GLU A 107 11.44 1.95 -0.25
C GLU A 107 10.45 3.12 -0.13
N TYR A 108 9.65 3.33 -1.18
CA TYR A 108 8.65 4.38 -1.20
C TYR A 108 7.33 3.92 -0.59
N ILE A 109 7.05 2.62 -0.52
CA ILE A 109 5.78 2.10 0.01
C ILE A 109 5.59 2.52 1.47
N ARG A 110 4.57 3.34 1.72
CA ARG A 110 4.24 3.85 3.06
C ARG A 110 3.02 3.18 3.68
N SER A 111 2.10 2.70 2.85
CA SER A 111 0.81 2.17 3.28
C SER A 111 0.44 0.95 2.46
N PHE A 112 0.02 -0.11 3.12
CA PHE A 112 -0.53 -1.27 2.44
C PHE A 112 -1.60 -1.98 3.27
N GLU A 113 -2.45 -2.70 2.55
CA GLU A 113 -3.49 -3.55 3.08
C GLU A 113 -3.20 -4.99 2.66
N THR A 114 -3.39 -5.94 3.56
CA THR A 114 -3.06 -7.34 3.30
C THR A 114 -4.10 -8.28 3.88
N MET A 115 -4.34 -9.37 3.15
CA MET A 115 -5.24 -10.45 3.54
C MET A 115 -4.62 -11.32 4.66
N PRO A 116 -5.42 -12.18 5.33
CA PRO A 116 -4.88 -13.16 6.26
C PRO A 116 -3.81 -14.03 5.59
N GLY A 117 -2.70 -14.28 6.29
CA GLY A 117 -1.62 -15.16 5.82
C GLY A 117 -0.61 -14.53 4.87
N THR A 118 -0.90 -13.38 4.25
CA THR A 118 0.03 -12.70 3.34
C THR A 118 0.96 -11.70 4.03
N MET A 119 0.69 -11.38 5.30
CA MET A 119 1.52 -10.46 6.09
C MET A 119 2.96 -10.99 6.28
N GLU A 120 3.16 -12.27 6.62
CA GLU A 120 4.50 -12.81 6.90
C GLU A 120 5.41 -12.66 5.68
N ILE A 121 4.86 -13.02 4.54
CA ILE A 121 5.45 -12.89 3.22
C ILE A 121 5.80 -11.42 2.96
N LEU A 122 4.83 -10.53 3.11
CA LEU A 122 5.02 -9.13 2.75
C LEU A 122 6.10 -8.49 3.63
N LEU A 123 6.10 -8.76 4.93
CA LEU A 123 7.14 -8.29 5.84
C LEU A 123 8.51 -8.90 5.53
N HIS A 124 8.55 -10.16 5.12
CA HIS A 124 9.80 -10.78 4.68
C HIS A 124 10.36 -10.08 3.44
N THR A 125 9.52 -9.78 2.44
CA THR A 125 10.02 -9.29 1.16
C THR A 125 10.27 -7.79 1.12
N ILE A 126 9.57 -6.99 1.94
CA ILE A 126 9.92 -5.58 2.13
C ILE A 126 11.31 -5.46 2.80
N GLY A 127 11.71 -6.45 3.59
CA GLY A 127 13.07 -6.53 4.13
C GLY A 127 13.42 -5.32 5.00
N ASP A 128 14.46 -4.58 4.62
CA ASP A 128 14.94 -3.39 5.35
C ASP A 128 14.11 -2.13 5.05
N SER A 129 13.36 -2.12 3.95
CA SER A 129 12.44 -1.03 3.62
C SER A 129 11.28 -0.95 4.62
N ARG A 130 11.17 -1.88 5.57
CA ARG A 130 10.16 -1.83 6.64
C ARG A 130 10.23 -0.58 7.50
N ARG A 131 11.43 0.04 7.63
CA ARG A 131 11.64 1.34 8.30
C ARG A 131 10.87 2.49 7.66
N HIS A 132 10.34 2.29 6.46
CA HIS A 132 9.62 3.29 5.68
C HIS A 132 8.11 3.11 5.72
N ILE A 133 7.64 1.94 6.16
CA ILE A 133 6.22 1.65 6.36
C ILE A 133 5.69 2.57 7.46
N ARG A 134 4.58 3.26 7.18
CA ARG A 134 3.91 4.16 8.12
C ARG A 134 2.56 3.61 8.57
N SER A 135 1.81 2.98 7.68
CA SER A 135 0.51 2.40 7.97
C SER A 135 0.42 0.98 7.42
N VAL A 136 -0.18 0.09 8.20
CA VAL A 136 -0.46 -1.29 7.81
C VAL A 136 -1.90 -1.60 8.17
N VAL A 137 -2.70 -1.99 7.19
CA VAL A 137 -4.06 -2.49 7.42
C VAL A 137 -4.04 -4.01 7.26
N LEU A 138 -4.45 -4.71 8.30
CA LEU A 138 -4.59 -6.17 8.28
C LEU A 138 -6.07 -6.52 8.23
N GLU A 139 -6.48 -7.27 7.22
CA GLU A 139 -7.82 -7.87 7.20
C GLU A 139 -7.77 -9.25 7.84
N SER A 140 -8.54 -9.47 8.91
CA SER A 140 -8.79 -10.74 9.61
C SER A 140 -7.59 -11.45 10.27
N PHE A 141 -7.85 -12.01 11.45
CA PHE A 141 -6.92 -12.77 12.29
C PHE A 141 -7.00 -14.29 12.11
N GLY A 142 -7.72 -14.76 11.09
CA GLY A 142 -8.11 -16.17 10.95
C GLY A 142 -6.93 -17.16 10.88
N CYS A 143 -5.72 -16.67 10.64
CA CYS A 143 -4.51 -17.46 10.85
C CYS A 143 -3.71 -16.78 11.97
N PRO A 144 -3.25 -17.50 13.02
CA PRO A 144 -2.27 -16.97 13.96
C PRO A 144 -1.04 -16.57 13.14
N ALA A 145 -1.04 -15.32 12.68
CA ALA A 145 0.07 -14.76 11.97
C ALA A 145 1.27 -14.99 12.87
N LYS A 146 2.24 -15.75 12.35
CA LYS A 146 3.31 -16.29 13.18
C LYS A 146 3.86 -15.16 14.02
N GLU A 147 4.03 -15.39 15.31
CA GLU A 147 4.62 -14.46 16.28
C GLU A 147 5.81 -13.66 15.70
N LYS A 148 6.60 -14.32 14.86
CA LYS A 148 7.70 -13.76 14.07
C LYS A 148 7.31 -12.56 13.19
N SER A 149 6.15 -12.57 12.54
CA SER A 149 5.66 -11.49 11.69
C SER A 149 5.33 -10.25 12.51
N TRP A 150 4.67 -10.42 13.64
CA TRP A 150 4.40 -9.32 14.59
C TRP A 150 5.70 -8.76 15.15
N ALA A 151 6.63 -9.61 15.59
CA ALA A 151 7.95 -9.17 16.04
C ALA A 151 8.73 -8.41 14.95
N ARG A 152 8.59 -8.80 13.67
CA ARG A 152 9.21 -8.07 12.54
C ARG A 152 8.54 -6.73 12.29
N LEU A 153 7.22 -6.65 12.43
CA LEU A 153 6.47 -5.40 12.31
C LEU A 153 6.82 -4.43 13.45
N ALA A 154 6.98 -4.95 14.68
CA ALA A 154 7.44 -4.18 15.84
C ALA A 154 8.82 -3.51 15.61
N GLN A 155 9.68 -4.13 14.82
CA GLN A 155 11.00 -3.61 14.47
C GLN A 155 10.97 -2.53 13.38
N ALA A 156 9.80 -2.20 12.81
CA ALA A 156 9.66 -1.15 11.82
C ALA A 156 9.71 0.23 12.51
N SER A 157 10.88 0.86 12.53
CA SER A 157 11.12 2.14 13.22
C SER A 157 10.31 3.34 12.67
N GLY A 158 9.68 3.21 11.50
CA GLY A 158 8.86 4.27 10.88
C GLY A 158 7.36 4.06 11.01
N LEU A 159 6.94 2.97 11.65
CA LEU A 159 5.53 2.57 11.75
C LEU A 159 4.79 3.54 12.65
N LYS A 160 3.78 4.22 12.10
CA LYS A 160 2.94 5.19 12.81
C LYS A 160 1.60 4.60 13.20
N GLU A 161 1.10 3.67 12.40
CA GLU A 161 -0.22 3.11 12.56
C GLU A 161 -0.25 1.65 12.10
N VAL A 162 -0.89 0.80 12.91
CA VAL A 162 -1.34 -0.53 12.50
C VAL A 162 -2.84 -0.56 12.72
N VAL A 163 -3.57 -0.68 11.64
CA VAL A 163 -5.01 -0.88 11.64
C VAL A 163 -5.26 -2.36 11.48
N VAL A 164 -6.09 -2.94 12.34
CA VAL A 164 -6.55 -4.30 12.14
C VAL A 164 -8.06 -4.35 12.05
N GLN A 165 -8.54 -4.78 10.89
CA GLN A 165 -9.96 -4.95 10.59
C GLN A 165 -10.35 -6.38 10.89
N ILE A 166 -11.32 -6.56 11.79
CA ILE A 166 -11.76 -7.86 12.26
C ILE A 166 -13.19 -8.09 11.79
N ARG A 167 -13.41 -9.22 11.10
CA ARG A 167 -14.76 -9.68 10.77
C ARG A 167 -15.44 -10.16 12.04
N GLU A 168 -16.73 -9.91 12.19
CA GLU A 168 -17.45 -10.30 13.41
C GLU A 168 -17.32 -11.79 13.74
N LYS A 169 -17.37 -12.64 12.70
CA LYS A 169 -17.21 -14.08 12.83
C LYS A 169 -15.86 -14.51 13.41
N ASP A 170 -14.83 -13.67 13.28
CA ASP A 170 -13.48 -13.93 13.77
C ASP A 170 -13.27 -13.42 15.20
N LEU A 171 -14.25 -12.68 15.76
CA LEU A 171 -14.19 -12.07 17.09
C LEU A 171 -14.50 -13.08 18.21
N THR A 172 -13.86 -14.24 18.17
CA THR A 172 -13.91 -15.20 19.27
C THR A 172 -13.13 -14.69 20.48
N GLN A 173 -13.48 -15.12 21.71
CA GLN A 173 -12.69 -14.80 22.91
C GLN A 173 -11.21 -15.15 22.74
N HIS A 174 -10.94 -16.26 22.04
CA HIS A 174 -9.58 -16.69 21.70
C HIS A 174 -8.90 -15.72 20.72
N GLY A 175 -9.58 -15.29 19.66
CA GLY A 175 -9.07 -14.32 18.68
C GLY A 175 -8.70 -12.98 19.33
N MET A 176 -9.55 -12.48 20.24
CA MET A 176 -9.27 -11.25 20.98
C MET A 176 -8.07 -11.39 21.93
N ALA A 177 -7.94 -12.52 22.63
CA ALA A 177 -6.79 -12.76 23.51
C ALA A 177 -5.48 -12.85 22.72
N THR A 178 -5.48 -13.56 21.58
CA THR A 178 -4.32 -13.64 20.68
C THR A 178 -3.96 -12.27 20.12
N LEU A 179 -4.96 -11.48 19.72
CA LEU A 179 -4.73 -10.12 19.26
C LEU A 179 -4.05 -9.26 20.33
N ILE A 180 -4.61 -9.22 21.54
CA ILE A 180 -4.02 -8.48 22.66
C ILE A 180 -2.59 -8.94 22.93
N ALA A 181 -2.33 -10.25 22.90
CA ALA A 181 -0.99 -10.80 23.06
C ALA A 181 -0.04 -10.32 21.93
N CYS A 182 -0.47 -10.36 20.67
CA CYS A 182 0.31 -9.88 19.52
C CYS A 182 0.57 -8.37 19.59
N VAL A 183 -0.42 -7.56 19.97
CA VAL A 183 -0.22 -6.12 20.22
C VAL A 183 0.76 -5.89 21.35
N GLY A 184 0.66 -6.68 22.43
CA GLY A 184 1.60 -6.63 23.55
C GLY A 184 3.05 -6.85 23.11
N GLN A 185 3.30 -7.67 22.08
CA GLN A 185 4.63 -7.89 21.50
C GLN A 185 5.14 -6.71 20.66
N LEU A 186 4.27 -5.82 20.20
CA LEU A 186 4.68 -4.60 19.49
C LEU A 186 5.28 -3.55 20.44
N SER A 187 5.16 -3.73 21.76
CA SER A 187 5.83 -2.91 22.77
C SER A 187 6.91 -3.75 23.48
N PRO A 188 8.20 -3.59 23.15
CA PRO A 188 9.29 -4.34 23.81
C PRO A 188 9.50 -3.93 25.27
N THR A 189 8.82 -2.89 25.74
CA THR A 189 8.92 -2.35 27.09
C THR A 189 7.54 -2.32 27.71
N SER A 190 7.34 -3.21 28.70
CA SER A 190 6.38 -3.17 29.80
C SER A 190 4.94 -2.71 29.52
N LEU A 191 3.97 -3.41 30.09
CA LEU A 191 2.54 -3.05 30.17
C LEU A 191 2.22 -1.73 30.92
N ASP A 192 3.16 -0.79 31.00
CA ASP A 192 2.85 0.64 31.08
C ASP A 192 2.82 1.15 29.65
N LEU A 193 1.61 1.16 29.07
CA LEU A 193 1.31 1.72 27.75
C LEU A 193 2.21 2.94 27.50
N CYS A 194 3.17 2.81 26.57
CA CYS A 194 3.94 3.94 26.07
C CYS A 194 2.96 5.09 25.83
N GLU A 195 3.25 6.28 26.39
CA GLU A 195 2.47 7.51 26.16
C GLU A 195 2.30 7.71 24.65
N GLY A 196 1.22 7.18 24.06
CA GLY A 196 1.10 7.17 22.60
C GLY A 196 0.34 6.01 21.98
N VAL A 197 0.33 4.82 22.59
CA VAL A 197 -0.41 3.69 22.02
C VAL A 197 -1.89 3.82 22.34
N ARG A 198 -2.66 4.31 21.36
CA ARG A 198 -4.13 4.38 21.44
C ARG A 198 -4.73 3.20 20.70
N LEU A 199 -5.46 2.37 21.44
CA LEU A 199 -6.36 1.35 20.91
C LEU A 199 -7.72 2.00 20.69
N GLU A 200 -8.07 2.29 19.44
CA GLU A 200 -9.40 2.79 19.08
C GLU A 200 -10.18 1.63 18.48
N VAL A 201 -11.22 1.18 19.18
CA VAL A 201 -12.23 0.27 18.61
C VAL A 201 -13.25 1.14 17.89
N VAL A 202 -13.13 1.22 16.57
CA VAL A 202 -14.09 1.92 15.71
C VAL A 202 -15.21 0.93 15.37
N LYS A 203 -16.43 1.21 15.87
CA LYS A 203 -17.63 0.44 15.52
C LYS A 203 -18.22 0.97 14.21
N GLY A 204 -18.37 0.09 13.22
CA GLY A 204 -19.22 0.22 12.03
C GLY A 204 -18.92 1.37 11.07
N LEU A 205 -18.29 1.06 9.93
CA LEU A 205 -18.51 1.82 8.70
C LEU A 205 -19.89 1.44 8.17
N ASP A 206 -20.87 2.34 8.23
CA ASP A 206 -22.13 2.15 7.53
C ASP A 206 -21.81 1.95 6.05
N SER A 207 -22.14 0.77 5.52
CA SER A 207 -21.96 0.40 4.12
C SER A 207 -22.91 1.21 3.23
N GLN A 208 -22.65 2.51 3.08
CA GLN A 208 -23.42 3.36 2.18
C GLN A 208 -23.09 3.03 0.73
N GLY A 209 -23.90 2.16 0.11
CA GLY A 209 -24.31 2.36 -1.29
C GLY A 209 -23.76 1.45 -2.38
N VAL A 210 -23.35 0.20 -2.09
CA VAL A 210 -23.10 -0.79 -3.15
C VAL A 210 -23.96 -2.03 -2.92
N THR A 211 -25.15 -2.03 -3.50
CA THR A 211 -26.05 -3.19 -3.55
C THR A 211 -25.58 -4.17 -4.62
N ASP A 212 -24.46 -4.86 -4.37
CA ASP A 212 -24.17 -6.10 -5.09
C ASP A 212 -24.68 -7.26 -4.22
N GLU A 213 -25.69 -7.98 -4.71
CA GLU A 213 -26.38 -9.08 -3.99
C GLU A 213 -25.46 -10.27 -3.64
N ASN A 214 -24.17 -10.21 -3.97
CA ASN A 214 -23.15 -11.21 -3.64
C ASN A 214 -22.02 -10.71 -2.72
N SER A 215 -22.07 -9.48 -2.21
CA SER A 215 -21.02 -8.96 -1.32
C SER A 215 -21.58 -8.36 -0.03
N SER A 216 -21.68 -9.15 1.04
CA SER A 216 -21.75 -8.58 2.39
C SER A 216 -21.26 -9.58 3.42
N GLU A 217 -19.92 -9.72 3.52
CA GLU A 217 -19.34 -10.02 4.82
C GLU A 217 -18.97 -8.67 5.46
N GLU A 218 -19.89 -8.14 6.25
CA GLU A 218 -19.76 -6.86 6.91
C GLU A 218 -18.67 -6.93 8.01
N PHE A 219 -17.63 -6.12 7.88
CA PHE A 219 -16.66 -5.92 8.95
C PHE A 219 -17.32 -5.09 10.06
N LYS A 220 -17.33 -5.60 11.29
CA LYS A 220 -18.03 -4.92 12.39
C LYS A 220 -17.12 -4.12 13.32
N GLN A 221 -15.82 -4.41 13.31
CA GLN A 221 -14.87 -3.76 14.22
C GLN A 221 -13.53 -3.50 13.55
N GLU A 222 -13.05 -2.28 13.72
CA GLU A 222 -11.70 -1.86 13.33
C GLU A 222 -10.94 -1.50 14.61
N LEU A 223 -9.79 -2.14 14.81
CA LEU A 223 -8.86 -1.83 15.89
C LEU A 223 -7.71 -1.01 15.32
N ARG A 224 -7.61 0.27 15.69
CA ARG A 224 -6.44 1.09 15.35
C ARG A 224 -5.44 1.08 16.49
N ILE A 225 -4.18 0.84 16.15
CA ILE A 225 -3.03 0.95 17.04
C ILE A 225 -2.17 2.07 16.48
N ARG A 226 -2.13 3.22 17.16
CA ARG A 226 -1.27 4.34 16.77
C ARG A 226 -0.02 4.38 17.61
N TYR A 227 1.12 4.75 17.03
CA TYR A 227 2.38 4.96 17.73
C TYR A 227 2.64 6.48 17.79
N ALA A 228 3.04 7.00 18.95
CA ALA A 228 3.42 8.41 19.12
C ALA A 228 4.81 8.71 18.55
#